data_AF-A0A482TXB1-F1
#
_entry.id   AF-A0A482TXB1-F1
#
_cell.length_a   1.000
_cell.length_b   1.000
_cell.length_c   1.000
_cell.angle_alpha   90.00
_cell.angle_beta   90.00
_cell.angle_gamma   90.00
#
_symmetry.space_group_name_H-M   'P 1'
#
loop_
_entity.id
_entity.type
_entity.pdbx_description
1 polymer ?
#
loop_
_entity_poly.entity_id
_entity_poly.type
_entity_poly.pdbx_seq_one_letter_code
_entity_poly.pdbx_strand_id
1 'polypeptide(L)'
;MFKTTLIANSALSLAAVLVWVSQAQAAQYDLGNPDLSMRWDNTLRYNLGIRAESRDDALANNATYDESDSKFDRGDVVTNRVDLMSEFELAYKRYHGFRISGAAWYDQAYSDTDVETGSGAVYYPGAFPGASVPSYRGGEYSSHTKRYHHGPSGELLDAFAFTRFYVGDAPVSVRAGRHTVYWGNGLLIAGHALSYSQAPLDGRKALANPGTETREIFLPLAQVSAQAQVTDRLSIAGQYFFEWDSTRAPEGGTYLASADVALEGPNQLPVAPGFAFPIVDPLEPDDSGNWGVMASYGLDFMHSEVSAYYREFDDYTPWGLQVGPDFARYVYAEKTKLYGLGWSMGPVLGGASVGIDLSYRKDAPLVSSGISLADNQGARGDTLHMVVNGLWLLPRTDYFDTGTLIAEMAYSHLDKVTHNESLFRGEGYGGCAAGQDKEWGCATRNYVGAALSFTPQWLGVFPGWNLSMPMSVDYGISGNAATGGGNEGRYTYKVGVKALFDERYDFTLAYIGYGSQRNYDDIAGVGKTVVGGSGDIGLSDRNWLSLTFSTAF
;
A
#
# COMPACT_ATOMS: atom_id res chain seq x y z
N MET A 1 -18.57 -12.20 28.13
CA MET A 1 -17.61 -12.88 29.02
C MET A 1 -17.33 -14.34 28.64
N PHE A 2 -18.33 -15.16 28.25
CA PHE A 2 -18.08 -16.56 27.84
C PHE A 2 -17.48 -16.75 26.42
N LYS A 3 -17.75 -15.85 25.45
CA LYS A 3 -17.14 -15.91 24.11
C LYS A 3 -15.62 -15.64 24.14
N THR A 4 -15.18 -14.71 24.99
CA THR A 4 -13.78 -14.28 25.10
C THR A 4 -12.86 -15.41 25.62
N THR A 5 -13.36 -16.26 26.52
CA THR A 5 -12.58 -17.36 27.13
C THR A 5 -12.39 -18.55 26.18
N LEU A 6 -13.35 -18.82 25.29
CA LEU A 6 -13.23 -19.90 24.30
C LEU A 6 -12.24 -19.53 23.18
N ILE A 7 -12.25 -18.27 22.72
CA ILE A 7 -11.35 -17.78 21.67
C ILE A 7 -9.89 -17.73 22.16
N ALA A 8 -9.66 -17.33 23.41
CA ALA A 8 -8.33 -17.32 24.03
C ALA A 8 -7.71 -18.73 24.11
N ASN A 9 -8.53 -19.75 24.44
CA ASN A 9 -8.06 -21.14 24.53
C ASN A 9 -7.72 -21.73 23.15
N SER A 10 -8.44 -21.37 22.09
CA SER A 10 -8.14 -21.78 20.71
C SER A 10 -6.87 -21.11 20.17
N ALA A 11 -6.64 -19.82 20.48
CA ALA A 11 -5.44 -19.09 20.07
C ALA A 11 -4.15 -19.62 20.75
N LEU A 12 -4.22 -19.97 22.04
CA LEU A 12 -3.13 -20.64 22.77
C LEU A 12 -2.83 -22.05 22.23
N SER A 13 -3.86 -22.75 21.75
CA SER A 13 -3.71 -24.08 21.15
C SER A 13 -3.01 -24.02 19.79
N LEU A 14 -3.30 -23.02 18.96
CA LEU A 14 -2.61 -22.80 17.68
C LEU A 14 -1.14 -22.40 17.90
N ALA A 15 -0.88 -21.50 18.85
CA ALA A 15 0.48 -21.09 19.21
C ALA A 15 1.35 -22.27 19.70
N ALA A 16 0.77 -23.24 20.41
CA ALA A 16 1.46 -24.44 20.85
C ALA A 16 1.82 -25.41 19.69
N VAL A 17 1.02 -25.45 18.62
CA VAL A 17 1.31 -26.25 17.42
C VAL A 17 2.43 -25.61 16.58
N LEU A 18 2.54 -24.28 16.58
CA LEU A 18 3.60 -23.55 15.86
C LEU A 18 5.02 -23.83 16.40
N VAL A 19 5.15 -24.23 17.66
CA VAL A 19 6.45 -24.60 18.27
C VAL A 19 6.96 -25.96 17.74
N TRP A 20 6.08 -26.80 17.19
CA TRP A 20 6.42 -28.17 16.75
C TRP A 20 6.85 -28.29 15.27
N VAL A 21 6.79 -27.20 14.49
CA VAL A 21 7.23 -27.19 13.07
C VAL A 21 8.75 -26.91 12.93
N SER A 22 9.50 -26.88 14.03
CA SER A 22 10.90 -26.44 14.12
C SER A 22 11.96 -27.35 13.44
N GLN A 23 11.58 -28.34 12.62
CA GLN A 23 12.53 -29.26 11.96
C GLN A 23 12.77 -29.02 10.47
N ALA A 24 12.04 -28.12 9.82
CA ALA A 24 12.53 -27.57 8.56
C ALA A 24 13.47 -26.40 8.91
N GLN A 25 14.64 -26.36 8.30
CA GLN A 25 15.56 -25.23 8.35
C GLN A 25 15.74 -24.75 6.92
N ALA A 26 15.89 -23.43 6.74
CA ALA A 26 16.05 -22.81 5.44
C ALA A 26 17.26 -23.49 4.79
N ALA A 27 17.01 -24.37 3.83
CA ALA A 27 18.00 -25.33 3.38
C ALA A 27 18.49 -24.90 2.01
N GLN A 28 19.77 -24.53 1.93
CA GLN A 28 20.49 -24.69 0.69
C GLN A 28 20.71 -26.19 0.49
N TYR A 29 19.99 -26.77 -0.45
CA TYR A 29 20.10 -28.20 -0.71
C TYR A 29 21.36 -28.47 -1.53
N ASP A 30 22.23 -29.32 -1.01
CA ASP A 30 23.37 -29.83 -1.76
C ASP A 30 22.86 -30.83 -2.82
N LEU A 31 22.90 -30.40 -4.08
CA LEU A 31 22.47 -31.20 -5.23
C LEU A 31 23.59 -32.11 -5.76
N GLY A 32 24.76 -32.14 -5.12
CA GLY A 32 25.93 -32.90 -5.57
C GLY A 32 26.58 -32.35 -6.85
N ASN A 33 26.10 -31.21 -7.35
CA ASN A 33 26.65 -30.50 -8.51
C ASN A 33 27.00 -29.06 -8.08
N PRO A 34 28.28 -28.66 -8.07
CA PRO A 34 28.70 -27.32 -7.63
C PRO A 34 28.20 -26.19 -8.54
N ASP A 35 27.76 -26.51 -9.76
CA ASP A 35 27.17 -25.53 -10.66
C ASP A 35 25.68 -25.29 -10.37
N LEU A 36 25.01 -26.11 -9.55
CA LEU A 36 23.61 -25.93 -9.19
C LEU A 36 23.48 -25.44 -7.75
N SER A 37 22.67 -24.40 -7.57
CA SER A 37 22.27 -23.89 -6.25
C SER A 37 20.75 -23.90 -6.18
N MET A 38 20.21 -24.57 -5.17
CA MET A 38 18.77 -24.59 -4.87
C MET A 38 18.53 -24.00 -3.48
N ARG A 39 17.57 -23.09 -3.40
CA ARG A 39 17.08 -22.50 -2.15
C ARG A 39 15.58 -22.68 -2.08
N TRP A 40 15.10 -23.10 -0.92
CA TRP A 40 13.68 -23.12 -0.62
C TRP A 40 13.49 -22.64 0.81
N ASP A 41 12.92 -21.46 0.91
CA ASP A 41 12.73 -20.75 2.17
C ASP A 41 11.23 -20.64 2.44
N ASN A 42 10.82 -20.92 3.68
CA ASN A 42 9.45 -20.79 4.12
C ASN A 42 9.38 -19.84 5.30
N THR A 43 8.48 -18.85 5.24
CA THR A 43 8.22 -17.93 6.35
C THR A 43 6.81 -18.12 6.84
N LEU A 44 6.67 -18.38 8.13
CA LEU A 44 5.39 -18.50 8.81
C LEU A 44 5.20 -17.30 9.72
N ARG A 45 4.05 -16.63 9.59
CA ARG A 45 3.68 -15.46 10.37
C ARG A 45 2.32 -15.66 11.01
N TYR A 46 2.21 -15.25 12.26
CA TYR A 46 0.95 -15.13 13.00
C TYR A 46 0.74 -13.68 13.41
N ASN A 47 -0.46 -13.15 13.18
CA ASN A 47 -0.84 -11.78 13.53
C ASN A 47 -2.14 -11.80 14.34
N LEU A 48 -2.12 -11.14 15.50
CA LEU A 48 -3.28 -10.87 16.33
C LEU A 48 -3.43 -9.36 16.47
N GLY A 49 -4.58 -8.82 16.04
CA GLY A 49 -4.90 -7.41 16.15
C GLY A 49 -6.11 -7.18 17.02
N ILE A 50 -6.06 -6.16 17.86
CA ILE A 50 -7.14 -5.78 18.78
C ILE A 50 -7.47 -4.30 18.59
N ARG A 51 -8.74 -3.96 18.34
CA ARG A 51 -9.21 -2.57 18.26
C ARG A 51 -8.96 -1.87 19.60
N ALA A 52 -8.22 -0.77 19.60
CA ALA A 52 -7.85 -0.06 20.83
C ALA A 52 -8.83 1.07 21.18
N GLU A 53 -9.38 1.74 20.17
CA GLU A 53 -10.31 2.87 20.30
C GLU A 53 -11.78 2.45 20.25
N SER A 54 -12.62 3.26 20.89
CA SER A 54 -14.07 3.17 20.70
C SER A 54 -14.45 3.72 19.34
N ARG A 55 -15.53 3.16 18.79
CA ARG A 55 -16.26 3.67 17.64
C ARG A 55 -16.56 5.17 17.76
N ASP A 56 -16.30 5.92 16.70
CA ASP A 56 -16.76 7.30 16.56
C ASP A 56 -18.17 7.28 15.96
N ASP A 57 -19.17 7.54 16.79
CA ASP A 57 -20.58 7.56 16.37
C ASP A 57 -20.81 8.47 15.16
N ALA A 58 -20.04 9.56 15.00
CA ALA A 58 -20.19 10.45 13.86
C ALA A 58 -19.73 9.82 12.54
N LEU A 59 -18.77 8.88 12.56
CA LEU A 59 -18.42 8.04 11.41
C LEU A 59 -19.48 6.97 11.18
N ALA A 60 -19.91 6.28 12.25
CA ALA A 60 -20.97 5.26 12.18
C ALA A 60 -22.31 5.80 11.69
N ASN A 61 -22.54 7.11 11.84
CA ASN A 61 -23.74 7.80 11.38
C ASN A 61 -23.71 8.19 9.89
N ASN A 62 -22.73 7.75 9.10
CA ASN A 62 -22.60 8.04 7.68
C ASN A 62 -22.52 6.75 6.86
N ALA A 63 -23.40 6.58 5.88
CA ALA A 63 -23.49 5.38 5.01
C ALA A 63 -22.23 5.07 4.18
N THR A 64 -21.22 5.94 4.19
CA THR A 64 -19.93 5.73 3.53
C THR A 64 -18.94 4.99 4.43
N TYR A 65 -19.15 4.97 5.74
CA TYR A 65 -18.18 4.50 6.74
C TYR A 65 -18.78 3.59 7.84
N ASP A 66 -20.10 3.47 7.88
CA ASP A 66 -20.82 2.83 8.98
C ASP A 66 -20.58 1.33 9.09
N GLU A 67 -20.41 0.62 7.97
CA GLU A 67 -20.14 -0.83 7.98
C GLU A 67 -18.76 -1.12 8.53
N SER A 68 -17.82 -0.32 8.03
CA SER A 68 -16.46 -0.11 8.53
C SER A 68 -16.35 -0.25 10.03
N ASP A 69 -17.07 0.68 10.64
CA ASP A 69 -17.02 0.94 12.06
C ASP A 69 -17.90 -0.03 12.86
N SER A 70 -19.01 -0.50 12.28
CA SER A 70 -19.95 -1.40 12.94
C SER A 70 -19.46 -2.83 13.09
N LYS A 71 -18.46 -3.25 12.31
CA LYS A 71 -17.98 -4.63 12.31
C LYS A 71 -17.26 -5.05 13.60
N PHE A 72 -16.56 -4.13 14.28
CA PHE A 72 -15.75 -4.45 15.45
C PHE A 72 -15.83 -3.36 16.52
N ASP A 73 -16.11 -3.74 17.76
CA ASP A 73 -16.09 -2.85 18.92
C ASP A 73 -14.71 -2.77 19.57
N ARG A 74 -14.54 -1.81 20.49
CA ARG A 74 -13.31 -1.68 21.27
C ARG A 74 -13.00 -2.97 22.03
N GLY A 75 -11.79 -3.48 21.84
CA GLY A 75 -11.32 -4.72 22.45
C GLY A 75 -11.63 -5.97 21.64
N ASP A 76 -12.35 -5.85 20.52
CA ASP A 76 -12.55 -6.96 19.60
C ASP A 76 -11.29 -7.28 18.81
N VAL A 77 -11.19 -8.54 18.38
CA VAL A 77 -10.11 -9.05 17.57
C VAL A 77 -10.39 -8.74 16.10
N VAL A 78 -9.60 -7.82 15.53
CA VAL A 78 -9.78 -7.31 14.16
C VAL A 78 -8.96 -8.07 13.11
N THR A 79 -7.98 -8.85 13.57
CA THR A 79 -7.28 -9.86 12.77
C THR A 79 -6.77 -10.97 13.69
N ASN A 80 -6.89 -12.22 13.26
CA ASN A 80 -6.37 -13.41 13.91
C ASN A 80 -5.86 -14.35 12.82
N ARG A 81 -4.75 -13.93 12.22
CA ARG A 81 -4.30 -14.35 10.91
C ARG A 81 -3.03 -15.19 10.97
N VAL A 82 -3.01 -16.27 10.20
CA VAL A 82 -1.80 -17.03 9.87
C VAL A 82 -1.49 -16.78 8.40
N ASP A 83 -0.24 -16.43 8.10
CA ASP A 83 0.30 -16.33 6.75
C ASP A 83 1.48 -17.30 6.58
N LEU A 84 1.56 -17.94 5.42
CA LEU A 84 2.68 -18.75 4.97
C LEU A 84 3.22 -18.16 3.67
N MET A 85 4.50 -17.82 3.63
CA MET A 85 5.23 -17.49 2.41
C MET A 85 6.16 -18.66 2.07
N SER A 86 6.19 -19.08 0.82
CA SER A 86 7.14 -20.08 0.31
C SER A 86 7.87 -19.51 -0.89
N GLU A 87 9.19 -19.59 -0.89
CA GLU A 87 10.06 -19.03 -1.93
C GLU A 87 11.05 -20.09 -2.39
N PHE A 88 11.01 -20.40 -3.68
CA PHE A 88 11.88 -21.39 -4.30
C PHE A 88 12.73 -20.72 -5.38
N GLU A 89 14.03 -20.98 -5.38
CA GLU A 89 14.96 -20.56 -6.41
C GLU A 89 15.89 -21.69 -6.82
N LEU A 90 16.06 -21.87 -8.13
CA LEU A 90 17.08 -22.74 -8.71
C LEU A 90 17.97 -21.91 -9.64
N ALA A 91 19.28 -21.95 -9.39
CA ALA A 91 20.28 -21.28 -10.19
C ALA A 91 21.35 -22.26 -10.71
N TYR A 92 21.65 -22.19 -12.00
CA TYR A 92 22.71 -22.90 -12.70
C TYR A 92 23.83 -21.92 -13.07
N LYS A 93 25.06 -22.25 -12.66
CA LYS A 93 26.29 -21.45 -12.79
C LYS A 93 26.16 -20.02 -12.31
N ARG A 94 25.15 -19.74 -11.46
CA ARG A 94 24.75 -18.40 -10.99
C ARG A 94 24.25 -17.46 -12.10
N TYR A 95 24.13 -17.93 -13.34
CA TYR A 95 23.76 -17.10 -14.49
C TYR A 95 22.36 -17.36 -15.00
N HIS A 96 21.86 -18.59 -14.87
CA HIS A 96 20.58 -19.00 -15.41
C HIS A 96 19.73 -19.63 -14.31
N GLY A 97 18.44 -19.36 -14.28
CA GLY A 97 17.62 -19.94 -13.24
C GLY A 97 16.17 -19.54 -13.34
N PHE A 98 15.41 -19.96 -12.33
CA PHE A 98 14.05 -19.51 -12.13
C PHE A 98 13.76 -19.36 -10.64
N ARG A 99 12.82 -18.46 -10.33
CA ARG A 99 12.29 -18.22 -9.00
C ARG A 99 10.78 -18.32 -9.04
N ILE A 100 10.21 -18.96 -8.03
CA ILE A 100 8.78 -19.04 -7.78
C ILE A 100 8.53 -18.70 -6.31
N SER A 101 7.61 -17.79 -6.02
CA SER A 101 7.14 -17.51 -4.67
C SER A 101 5.62 -17.50 -4.61
N GLY A 102 5.09 -17.82 -3.44
CA GLY A 102 3.65 -17.83 -3.20
C GLY A 102 3.31 -17.62 -1.73
N ALA A 103 2.16 -16.98 -1.51
CA ALA A 103 1.62 -16.72 -0.20
C ALA A 103 0.32 -17.49 0.02
N ALA A 104 0.08 -17.96 1.24
CA ALA A 104 -1.18 -18.53 1.68
C ALA A 104 -1.58 -17.93 3.03
N TRP A 105 -2.87 -17.82 3.31
CA TRP A 105 -3.36 -17.19 4.52
C TRP A 105 -4.72 -17.70 4.97
N TYR A 106 -5.00 -17.50 6.25
CA TYR A 106 -6.29 -17.70 6.89
C TYR A 106 -6.43 -16.71 8.05
N ASP A 107 -7.57 -16.04 8.19
CA ASP A 107 -7.85 -15.10 9.27
C ASP A 107 -9.21 -15.39 9.91
N GLN A 108 -9.15 -15.87 11.15
CA GLN A 108 -10.33 -16.27 11.92
C GLN A 108 -11.20 -15.07 12.35
N ALA A 109 -10.66 -13.84 12.37
CA ALA A 109 -11.42 -12.67 12.78
C ALA A 109 -12.61 -12.38 11.84
N TYR A 110 -12.52 -12.83 10.58
CA TYR A 110 -13.56 -12.68 9.56
C TYR A 110 -14.35 -13.97 9.31
N SER A 111 -14.42 -14.88 10.29
CA SER A 111 -15.26 -16.09 10.15
C SER A 111 -16.74 -15.79 10.10
N ASP A 112 -17.15 -14.67 10.69
CA ASP A 112 -18.45 -14.09 10.46
C ASP A 112 -18.40 -13.22 9.21
N THR A 113 -19.04 -13.71 8.14
CA THR A 113 -19.01 -13.06 6.83
C THR A 113 -20.18 -12.11 6.59
N ASP A 114 -21.02 -11.91 7.60
CA ASP A 114 -22.14 -10.98 7.52
C ASP A 114 -21.62 -9.55 7.61
N VAL A 115 -22.26 -8.64 6.89
CA VAL A 115 -21.94 -7.21 6.89
C VAL A 115 -22.81 -6.54 7.96
N GLU A 116 -22.14 -5.92 8.93
CA GLU A 116 -22.81 -5.13 9.95
C GLU A 116 -22.98 -3.70 9.45
N THR A 117 -24.09 -3.06 9.75
CA THR A 117 -24.36 -1.65 9.36
C THR A 117 -24.74 -0.82 10.58
N GLY A 118 -24.67 0.51 10.43
CA GLY A 118 -25.09 1.45 11.47
C GLY A 118 -26.56 1.27 11.82
N SER A 119 -26.87 1.25 13.13
CA SER A 119 -28.26 1.15 13.59
C SER A 119 -28.97 2.51 13.51
N GLY A 120 -30.21 2.53 13.02
CA GLY A 120 -31.01 3.75 12.96
C GLY A 120 -30.87 4.48 11.64
N ALA A 121 -31.04 5.82 11.66
CA ALA A 121 -30.89 6.64 10.47
C ALA A 121 -29.44 7.11 10.33
N VAL A 122 -28.87 6.96 9.13
CA VAL A 122 -27.54 7.46 8.76
C VAL A 122 -27.66 8.55 7.71
N TYR A 123 -26.63 9.38 7.62
CA TYR A 123 -26.45 10.39 6.59
C TYR A 123 -26.02 9.75 5.27
N TYR A 124 -26.65 10.19 4.19
CA TYR A 124 -26.26 9.88 2.81
C TYR A 124 -25.84 11.18 2.12
N PRO A 125 -24.58 11.28 1.62
CA PRO A 125 -24.16 12.43 0.84
C PRO A 125 -25.08 12.68 -0.36
N GLY A 126 -25.77 13.83 -0.37
CA GLY A 126 -26.66 14.22 -1.47
C GLY A 126 -28.07 13.59 -1.45
N ALA A 127 -28.44 12.87 -0.39
CA ALA A 127 -29.78 12.30 -0.23
C ALA A 127 -30.37 12.59 1.17
N PHE A 128 -31.64 12.22 1.37
CA PHE A 128 -32.28 12.32 2.68
C PHE A 128 -31.74 11.24 3.62
N PRO A 129 -31.63 11.51 4.94
CA PRO A 129 -31.20 10.50 5.90
C PRO A 129 -32.21 9.36 6.07
N GLY A 130 -31.74 8.17 6.42
CA GLY A 130 -32.60 7.02 6.69
C GLY A 130 -31.81 5.76 6.99
N ALA A 131 -32.49 4.61 7.01
CA ALA A 131 -31.86 3.34 7.36
C ALA A 131 -30.66 3.03 6.44
N SER A 132 -29.57 2.55 7.04
CA SER A 132 -28.39 2.13 6.29
C SER A 132 -28.71 0.98 5.32
N VAL A 133 -28.03 0.98 4.18
CA VAL A 133 -28.15 -0.01 3.10
C VAL A 133 -26.77 -0.59 2.90
N PRO A 134 -26.59 -1.92 3.01
CA PRO A 134 -25.27 -2.52 2.92
C PRO A 134 -24.69 -2.37 1.50
N SER A 135 -23.38 -2.21 1.39
CA SER A 135 -22.56 -2.18 0.19
C SER A 135 -22.42 -3.57 -0.46
N TYR A 136 -22.85 -4.61 0.26
CA TYR A 136 -22.97 -5.97 -0.21
C TYR A 136 -24.44 -6.40 -0.29
N ARG A 137 -24.87 -6.79 -1.50
CA ARG A 137 -26.20 -7.33 -1.73
C ARG A 137 -26.41 -8.60 -0.91
N GLY A 138 -27.48 -8.59 -0.11
CA GLY A 138 -27.80 -9.70 0.79
C GLY A 138 -27.11 -9.61 2.15
N GLY A 139 -26.28 -8.60 2.41
CA GLY A 139 -25.64 -8.40 3.70
C GLY A 139 -24.51 -9.40 3.99
N GLU A 140 -23.89 -9.99 2.96
CA GLU A 140 -22.76 -10.91 3.11
C GLU A 140 -21.58 -10.47 2.25
N TYR A 141 -20.36 -10.64 2.78
CA TYR A 141 -19.14 -10.40 2.03
C TYR A 141 -19.09 -11.21 0.72
N SER A 142 -18.58 -10.56 -0.33
CA SER A 142 -18.36 -11.17 -1.64
C SER A 142 -17.27 -12.24 -1.59
N SER A 143 -17.15 -13.03 -2.67
CA SER A 143 -16.07 -14.00 -2.81
C SER A 143 -14.69 -13.33 -2.77
N HIS A 144 -14.56 -12.12 -3.31
CA HIS A 144 -13.32 -11.34 -3.26
C HIS A 144 -12.95 -10.97 -1.82
N THR A 145 -13.86 -10.37 -1.06
CA THR A 145 -13.65 -10.00 0.35
C THR A 145 -13.34 -11.23 1.21
N LYS A 146 -14.12 -12.32 1.05
CA LYS A 146 -13.89 -13.60 1.75
C LYS A 146 -12.50 -14.17 1.44
N ARG A 147 -12.04 -14.09 0.18
CA ARG A 147 -10.73 -14.59 -0.24
C ARG A 147 -9.58 -13.89 0.49
N TYR A 148 -9.59 -12.56 0.59
CA TYR A 148 -8.45 -11.81 1.14
C TYR A 148 -8.52 -11.59 2.65
N HIS A 149 -9.72 -11.52 3.23
CA HIS A 149 -9.89 -11.23 4.66
C HIS A 149 -10.27 -12.40 5.54
N HIS A 150 -10.85 -13.49 5.00
CA HIS A 150 -11.18 -14.69 5.79
C HIS A 150 -10.29 -15.89 5.41
N GLY A 151 -10.21 -16.25 4.13
CA GLY A 151 -9.52 -17.46 3.69
C GLY A 151 -10.20 -18.77 4.16
N PRO A 152 -9.52 -19.92 4.08
CA PRO A 152 -8.14 -20.08 3.60
C PRO A 152 -8.02 -19.74 2.12
N SER A 153 -6.95 -19.05 1.75
CA SER A 153 -6.65 -18.66 0.36
C SER A 153 -5.14 -18.58 0.14
N GLY A 154 -4.73 -18.43 -1.12
CA GLY A 154 -3.35 -18.11 -1.48
C GLY A 154 -3.24 -17.49 -2.86
N GLU A 155 -2.02 -17.07 -3.20
CA GLU A 155 -1.66 -16.52 -4.51
C GLU A 155 -0.20 -16.77 -4.87
N LEU A 156 0.08 -16.81 -6.17
CA LEU A 156 1.44 -16.77 -6.71
C LEU A 156 1.91 -15.33 -6.80
N LEU A 157 3.10 -15.08 -6.29
CA LEU A 157 3.78 -13.80 -6.35
C LEU A 157 4.80 -13.86 -7.49
N ASP A 158 6.07 -14.07 -7.21
CA ASP A 158 7.08 -14.19 -8.27
C ASP A 158 6.96 -15.53 -8.99
N ALA A 159 7.11 -15.50 -10.31
CA ALA A 159 7.21 -16.67 -11.17
C ALA A 159 7.96 -16.27 -12.45
N PHE A 160 9.30 -16.25 -12.38
CA PHE A 160 10.13 -15.78 -13.49
C PHE A 160 11.38 -16.62 -13.70
N ALA A 161 11.84 -16.64 -14.94
CA ALA A 161 13.16 -17.14 -15.30
C ALA A 161 14.12 -15.96 -15.50
N PHE A 162 15.40 -16.19 -15.21
CA PHE A 162 16.44 -15.20 -15.41
C PHE A 162 17.65 -15.78 -16.13
N THR A 163 18.34 -14.93 -16.86
CA THR A 163 19.59 -15.26 -17.55
C THR A 163 20.55 -14.08 -17.53
N ARG A 164 21.84 -14.36 -17.47
CA ARG A 164 22.91 -13.37 -17.65
C ARG A 164 23.89 -13.85 -18.71
N PHE A 165 24.25 -12.96 -19.62
CA PHE A 165 25.20 -13.20 -20.71
C PHE A 165 26.00 -11.93 -20.99
N TYR A 166 26.93 -12.00 -21.94
CA TYR A 166 27.74 -10.88 -22.37
C TYR A 166 27.40 -10.50 -23.81
N VAL A 167 27.30 -9.20 -24.08
CA VAL A 167 27.23 -8.62 -25.43
C VAL A 167 28.49 -7.79 -25.63
N GLY A 168 29.47 -8.32 -26.36
CA GLY A 168 30.84 -7.79 -26.29
C GLY A 168 31.36 -7.92 -24.85
N ASP A 169 31.83 -6.83 -24.27
CA ASP A 169 32.31 -6.78 -22.88
C ASP A 169 31.21 -6.41 -21.87
N ALA A 170 30.02 -6.01 -22.34
CA ALA A 170 28.93 -5.56 -21.49
C ALA A 170 28.13 -6.76 -20.94
N PRO A 171 28.07 -6.98 -19.62
CA PRO A 171 27.17 -7.97 -19.06
C PRO A 171 25.72 -7.49 -19.15
N VAL A 172 24.84 -8.39 -19.60
CA VAL A 172 23.40 -8.19 -19.76
C VAL A 172 22.66 -9.21 -18.90
N SER A 173 21.72 -8.75 -18.09
CA SER A 173 20.78 -9.59 -17.34
C SER A 173 19.37 -9.41 -17.88
N VAL A 174 18.65 -10.51 -18.08
CA VAL A 174 17.26 -10.53 -18.54
C VAL A 174 16.43 -11.37 -17.58
N ARG A 175 15.22 -10.88 -17.25
CA ARG A 175 14.19 -11.60 -16.50
C ARG A 175 12.91 -11.63 -17.32
N ALA A 176 12.22 -12.77 -17.29
CA ALA A 176 10.95 -12.97 -18.01
C ALA A 176 9.99 -13.78 -17.13
N GLY A 177 8.76 -13.28 -16.98
CA GLY A 177 7.72 -13.87 -16.13
C GLY A 177 7.20 -12.86 -15.10
N ARG A 178 6.50 -13.34 -14.07
CA ARG A 178 5.92 -12.49 -13.04
C ARG A 178 6.99 -12.07 -12.02
N HIS A 179 7.29 -10.78 -11.94
CA HIS A 179 8.26 -10.21 -10.99
C HIS A 179 8.04 -8.72 -10.79
N THR A 180 8.66 -8.13 -9.76
CA THR A 180 8.69 -6.67 -9.53
C THR A 180 9.99 -6.04 -10.04
N VAL A 181 9.90 -4.83 -10.59
CA VAL A 181 11.04 -3.94 -10.85
C VAL A 181 10.79 -2.61 -10.15
N TYR A 182 11.82 -2.09 -9.50
CA TYR A 182 11.76 -0.86 -8.70
C TYR A 182 12.82 0.13 -9.18
N TRP A 183 12.40 1.31 -9.63
CA TRP A 183 13.27 2.41 -10.07
C TRP A 183 13.10 3.66 -9.23
N GLY A 184 14.17 4.46 -9.14
CA GLY A 184 14.19 5.68 -8.35
C GLY A 184 14.66 5.44 -6.92
N ASN A 185 14.64 6.51 -6.14
CA ASN A 185 15.18 6.56 -4.79
C ASN A 185 14.11 6.57 -3.71
N GLY A 186 12.84 6.86 -4.03
CA GLY A 186 11.77 6.90 -3.03
C GLY A 186 11.74 5.64 -2.15
N LEU A 187 11.39 5.78 -0.88
CA LEU A 187 11.41 4.67 0.09
C LEU A 187 10.10 4.53 0.86
N LEU A 188 9.37 5.61 1.13
CA LEU A 188 8.21 5.60 2.04
C LEU A 188 6.93 6.17 1.40
N ILE A 189 7.05 7.13 0.48
CA ILE A 189 5.96 7.90 -0.12
C ILE A 189 5.84 7.57 -1.62
N ALA A 190 5.28 6.39 -1.90
CA ALA A 190 5.16 5.82 -3.25
C ALA A 190 4.43 6.74 -4.25
N GLY A 191 3.41 7.48 -3.80
CA GLY A 191 2.56 8.33 -4.65
C GLY A 191 3.32 9.41 -5.45
N HIS A 192 4.48 9.84 -4.94
CA HIS A 192 5.26 10.94 -5.51
C HIS A 192 6.63 10.50 -6.03
N ALA A 193 7.05 9.26 -5.77
CA ALA A 193 8.31 8.71 -6.24
C ALA A 193 8.34 8.48 -7.76
N LEU A 194 9.53 8.23 -8.31
CA LEU A 194 9.70 7.80 -9.71
C LEU A 194 9.09 6.43 -10.00
N SER A 195 9.00 5.59 -8.96
CA SER A 195 8.38 4.26 -8.99
C SER A 195 6.85 4.29 -9.03
N TYR A 196 6.23 5.47 -9.02
CA TYR A 196 4.77 5.61 -9.14
C TYR A 196 4.24 4.83 -10.35
N SER A 197 3.22 4.01 -10.08
CA SER A 197 2.59 3.11 -11.05
C SER A 197 3.58 2.25 -11.83
N GLN A 198 4.70 1.83 -11.23
CA GLN A 198 5.63 0.85 -11.81
C GLN A 198 5.18 -0.59 -11.56
N ALA A 199 4.41 -0.80 -10.51
CA ALA A 199 3.66 -1.99 -10.21
C ALA A 199 2.46 -1.59 -9.33
N PRO A 200 1.40 -2.41 -9.29
CA PRO A 200 0.33 -2.22 -8.31
C PRO A 200 0.85 -2.38 -6.89
N LEU A 201 0.19 -1.70 -5.95
CA LEU A 201 0.54 -1.75 -4.53
C LEU A 201 -0.41 -2.66 -3.75
N ASP A 202 0.10 -3.32 -2.71
CA ASP A 202 -0.71 -3.94 -1.68
C ASP A 202 -1.01 -2.93 -0.57
N GLY A 203 -2.09 -2.15 -0.75
CA GLY A 203 -2.55 -1.17 0.22
C GLY A 203 -3.02 -1.79 1.54
N ARG A 204 -3.40 -3.07 1.56
CA ARG A 204 -3.74 -3.80 2.79
C ARG A 204 -2.50 -3.99 3.65
N LYS A 205 -1.40 -4.43 3.03
CA LYS A 205 -0.09 -4.52 3.71
C LYS A 205 0.42 -3.15 4.14
N ALA A 206 0.25 -2.12 3.31
CA ALA A 206 0.69 -0.76 3.61
C ALA A 206 -0.02 -0.18 4.84
N LEU A 207 -1.36 -0.30 4.92
CA LEU A 207 -2.13 0.20 6.06
C LEU A 207 -1.90 -0.64 7.33
N ALA A 208 -1.81 -1.97 7.22
CA ALA A 208 -1.58 -2.83 8.37
C ALA A 208 -0.17 -2.70 8.98
N ASN A 209 0.81 -2.16 8.23
CA ASN A 209 2.18 -1.99 8.70
C ASN A 209 2.80 -0.66 8.25
N PRO A 210 2.41 0.48 8.85
CA PRO A 210 2.94 1.79 8.46
C PRO A 210 4.46 1.91 8.62
N GLY A 211 5.11 2.64 7.71
CA GLY A 211 6.56 2.77 7.63
C GLY A 211 7.28 1.61 6.94
N THR A 212 6.52 0.68 6.34
CA THR A 212 7.06 -0.32 5.40
C THR A 212 7.60 0.39 4.16
N GLU A 213 8.74 -0.07 3.66
CA GLU A 213 9.33 0.48 2.44
C GLU A 213 8.44 0.21 1.22
N THR A 214 8.39 1.15 0.28
CA THR A 214 7.57 1.08 -0.94
C THR A 214 7.78 -0.22 -1.72
N ARG A 215 9.02 -0.69 -1.87
CA ARG A 215 9.33 -1.93 -2.59
C ARG A 215 8.71 -3.18 -1.96
N GLU A 216 8.47 -3.18 -0.66
CA GLU A 216 7.93 -4.33 0.08
C GLU A 216 6.42 -4.49 -0.14
N ILE A 217 5.73 -3.47 -0.65
CA ILE A 217 4.30 -3.50 -0.94
C ILE A 217 4.01 -3.62 -2.44
N PHE A 218 5.02 -3.80 -3.29
CA PHE A 218 4.81 -3.98 -4.73
C PHE A 218 4.29 -5.39 -5.02
N LEU A 219 3.29 -5.47 -5.88
CA LEU A 219 2.75 -6.73 -6.37
C LEU A 219 3.39 -7.07 -7.73
N PRO A 220 3.87 -8.30 -7.93
CA PRO A 220 4.59 -8.67 -9.14
C PRO A 220 3.62 -8.87 -10.33
N LEU A 221 4.03 -8.41 -11.51
CA LEU A 221 3.29 -8.55 -12.77
C LEU A 221 4.10 -9.32 -13.80
N ALA A 222 3.42 -10.01 -14.73
CA ALA A 222 4.06 -10.66 -15.87
C ALA A 222 4.71 -9.62 -16.78
N GLN A 223 6.04 -9.69 -16.90
CA GLN A 223 6.81 -8.72 -17.67
C GLN A 223 8.12 -9.33 -18.19
N VAL A 224 8.79 -8.59 -19.07
CA VAL A 224 10.21 -8.79 -19.38
C VAL A 224 10.97 -7.54 -18.95
N SER A 225 12.07 -7.75 -18.24
CA SER A 225 13.01 -6.69 -17.90
C SER A 225 14.43 -7.07 -18.31
N ALA A 226 15.20 -6.08 -18.74
CA ALA A 226 16.59 -6.25 -19.14
C ALA A 226 17.43 -5.10 -18.61
N GLN A 227 18.66 -5.39 -18.19
CA GLN A 227 19.65 -4.41 -17.76
C GLN A 227 21.01 -4.76 -18.38
N ALA A 228 21.71 -3.76 -18.90
CA ALA A 228 23.04 -3.87 -19.47
C ALA A 228 23.99 -2.88 -18.80
N GLN A 229 25.13 -3.36 -18.31
CA GLN A 229 26.23 -2.52 -17.86
C GLN A 229 27.10 -2.17 -19.09
N VAL A 230 26.79 -1.06 -19.74
CA VAL A 230 27.36 -0.67 -21.04
C VAL A 230 28.83 -0.26 -20.91
N THR A 231 29.18 0.41 -19.82
CA THR A 231 30.58 0.75 -19.45
C THR A 231 30.77 0.53 -17.95
N ASP A 232 31.94 0.82 -17.40
CA ASP A 232 32.18 0.81 -15.95
C ASP A 232 31.31 1.80 -15.16
N ARG A 233 30.78 2.85 -15.83
CA ARG A 233 29.98 3.91 -15.21
C ARG A 233 28.55 4.02 -15.73
N LEU A 234 28.26 3.49 -16.92
CA LEU A 234 26.94 3.61 -17.56
C LEU A 234 26.21 2.27 -17.53
N SER A 235 25.00 2.26 -16.97
CA SER A 235 24.05 1.17 -17.12
C SER A 235 22.76 1.65 -17.79
N ILE A 236 22.12 0.77 -18.54
CA ILE A 236 20.83 1.02 -19.19
C ILE A 236 19.91 -0.15 -18.83
N ALA A 237 18.64 0.15 -18.53
CA ALA A 237 17.64 -0.88 -18.32
C ALA A 237 16.34 -0.54 -19.05
N GLY A 238 15.54 -1.57 -19.32
CA GLY A 238 14.22 -1.45 -19.90
C GLY A 238 13.29 -2.52 -19.36
N GLN A 239 12.00 -2.22 -19.36
CA GLN A 239 10.95 -3.15 -18.95
C GLN A 239 9.70 -2.98 -19.84
N TYR A 240 9.00 -4.08 -20.07
CA TYR A 240 7.74 -4.13 -20.81
C TYR A 240 6.80 -5.11 -20.12
N PHE A 241 5.57 -4.69 -19.84
CA PHE A 241 4.56 -5.49 -19.14
C PHE A 241 3.63 -6.21 -20.11
N PHE A 242 3.21 -7.41 -19.73
CA PHE A 242 2.24 -8.25 -20.42
C PHE A 242 0.99 -8.52 -19.57
N GLU A 243 0.88 -7.84 -18.44
CA GLU A 243 -0.18 -8.00 -17.45
C GLU A 243 -0.40 -6.64 -16.80
N TRP A 244 -1.67 -6.32 -16.56
CA TRP A 244 -2.11 -5.22 -15.72
C TRP A 244 -2.98 -5.78 -14.58
N ASP A 245 -2.82 -5.25 -13.37
CA ASP A 245 -3.66 -5.59 -12.21
C ASP A 245 -3.79 -4.36 -11.31
N SER A 246 -4.90 -4.26 -10.58
CA SER A 246 -5.22 -3.08 -9.79
C SER A 246 -4.40 -3.00 -8.50
N THR A 247 -4.18 -1.77 -8.03
CA THR A 247 -3.70 -1.54 -6.66
C THR A 247 -4.78 -1.95 -5.69
N ARG A 248 -4.39 -2.76 -4.71
CA ARG A 248 -5.31 -3.32 -3.72
C ARG A 248 -5.48 -2.35 -2.56
N ALA A 249 -6.66 -2.36 -1.94
CA ALA A 249 -6.96 -1.66 -0.70
C ALA A 249 -7.75 -2.60 0.22
N PRO A 250 -7.90 -2.28 1.51
CA PRO A 250 -8.83 -3.01 2.35
C PRO A 250 -10.26 -2.83 1.85
N GLU A 251 -10.92 -3.95 1.57
CA GLU A 251 -12.28 -3.95 1.04
C GLU A 251 -13.29 -3.29 1.99
N GLY A 252 -14.28 -2.61 1.42
CA GLY A 252 -15.36 -1.98 2.19
C GLY A 252 -16.03 -2.92 3.20
N GLY A 253 -16.45 -2.39 4.34
CA GLY A 253 -17.02 -3.17 5.44
C GLY A 253 -15.98 -3.97 6.25
N THR A 254 -14.67 -3.79 6.04
CA THR A 254 -13.60 -4.42 6.84
C THR A 254 -12.81 -3.42 7.68
N TYR A 255 -12.14 -3.89 8.74
CA TYR A 255 -11.57 -3.03 9.78
C TYR A 255 -10.52 -2.01 9.30
N LEU A 256 -9.89 -2.18 8.15
CA LEU A 256 -8.94 -1.17 7.62
C LEU A 256 -9.45 -0.46 6.35
N ALA A 257 -10.73 -0.62 5.99
CA ALA A 257 -11.30 0.08 4.84
C ALA A 257 -11.55 1.55 5.16
N SER A 258 -11.08 2.45 4.31
CA SER A 258 -11.31 3.89 4.48
C SER A 258 -12.71 4.34 4.05
N ALA A 259 -13.42 3.53 3.25
CA ALA A 259 -14.80 3.70 2.83
C ALA A 259 -15.46 2.34 2.54
N ASP A 260 -16.77 2.24 2.75
CA ASP A 260 -17.52 0.98 2.65
C ASP A 260 -17.79 0.53 1.21
N VAL A 261 -17.50 1.39 0.23
CA VAL A 261 -17.58 1.06 -1.20
C VAL A 261 -16.21 0.81 -1.82
N ALA A 262 -15.15 0.69 -1.01
CA ALA A 262 -13.78 0.56 -1.47
C ALA A 262 -13.54 -0.71 -2.30
N LEU A 263 -13.07 -0.50 -3.54
CA LEU A 263 -12.55 -1.45 -4.53
C LEU A 263 -13.42 -2.69 -4.80
N GLU A 264 -12.79 -3.86 -4.90
CA GLU A 264 -13.31 -5.06 -5.56
C GLU A 264 -14.21 -5.93 -4.67
N GLY A 265 -14.27 -5.63 -3.37
CA GLY A 265 -15.13 -6.35 -2.43
C GLY A 265 -16.63 -6.05 -2.59
N PRO A 266 -17.08 -4.82 -2.30
CA PRO A 266 -18.49 -4.41 -2.39
C PRO A 266 -19.09 -4.58 -3.79
N ASN A 267 -20.39 -4.90 -3.87
CA ASN A 267 -21.08 -5.16 -5.14
C ASN A 267 -22.28 -4.22 -5.41
N GLN A 268 -22.50 -3.25 -4.52
CA GLN A 268 -23.43 -2.16 -4.73
C GLN A 268 -22.96 -0.89 -4.01
N LEU A 269 -23.34 0.26 -4.56
CA LEU A 269 -23.08 1.59 -4.05
C LEU A 269 -24.37 2.13 -3.41
N PRO A 270 -24.47 2.18 -2.07
CA PRO A 270 -25.58 2.83 -1.38
C PRO A 270 -25.60 4.33 -1.69
N VAL A 271 -26.72 4.86 -2.16
CA VAL A 271 -26.85 6.31 -2.48
C VAL A 271 -28.04 6.98 -1.81
N ALA A 272 -29.01 6.20 -1.33
CA ALA A 272 -30.13 6.69 -0.54
C ALA A 272 -30.74 5.55 0.31
N PRO A 273 -31.55 5.87 1.32
CA PRO A 273 -32.24 4.85 2.10
C PRO A 273 -33.09 3.92 1.22
N GLY A 274 -32.86 2.61 1.34
CA GLY A 274 -33.53 1.57 0.55
C GLY A 274 -33.11 1.50 -0.92
N PHE A 275 -32.06 2.22 -1.35
CA PHE A 275 -31.64 2.27 -2.76
C PHE A 275 -30.11 2.27 -2.92
N ALA A 276 -29.63 1.37 -3.78
CA ALA A 276 -28.22 1.24 -4.13
C ALA A 276 -28.08 0.94 -5.63
N PHE A 277 -27.03 1.48 -6.25
CA PHE A 277 -26.66 1.09 -7.62
C PHE A 277 -25.81 -0.18 -7.60
N PRO A 278 -26.02 -1.14 -8.52
CA PRO A 278 -25.07 -2.25 -8.68
C PRO A 278 -23.69 -1.72 -9.07
N ILE A 279 -22.65 -2.22 -8.42
CA ILE A 279 -21.28 -2.06 -8.90
C ILE A 279 -21.06 -3.14 -9.97
N VAL A 280 -20.82 -2.71 -11.21
CA VAL A 280 -20.56 -3.58 -12.36
C VAL A 280 -19.07 -3.62 -12.67
N ASP A 281 -18.69 -4.47 -13.63
CA ASP A 281 -17.30 -4.67 -14.01
C ASP A 281 -16.59 -3.33 -14.31
N PRO A 282 -15.35 -3.16 -13.81
CA PRO A 282 -14.57 -1.96 -14.02
C PRO A 282 -14.20 -1.77 -15.50
N LEU A 283 -13.88 -0.52 -15.87
CA LEU A 283 -13.17 -0.23 -17.11
C LEU A 283 -11.66 -0.26 -16.85
N GLU A 284 -11.09 -1.44 -17.03
CA GLU A 284 -9.67 -1.71 -16.89
C GLU A 284 -8.90 -1.37 -18.19
N PRO A 285 -7.62 -0.98 -18.07
CA PRO A 285 -6.71 -0.90 -19.20
C PRO A 285 -6.44 -2.29 -19.83
N ASP A 286 -5.89 -2.29 -21.04
CA ASP A 286 -5.41 -3.53 -21.67
C ASP A 286 -4.11 -4.02 -21.00
N ASP A 287 -3.82 -5.32 -21.12
CA ASP A 287 -2.57 -5.96 -20.66
C ASP A 287 -1.30 -5.58 -21.47
N SER A 288 -1.32 -4.45 -22.20
CA SER A 288 -0.26 -4.05 -23.12
C SER A 288 -0.11 -2.52 -23.19
N GLY A 289 1.06 -2.05 -23.64
CA GLY A 289 1.34 -0.60 -23.76
C GLY A 289 2.08 0.00 -22.57
N ASN A 290 2.25 -0.75 -21.49
CA ASN A 290 3.02 -0.35 -20.32
C ASN A 290 4.50 -0.71 -20.50
N TRP A 291 5.38 0.29 -20.50
CA TRP A 291 6.82 0.10 -20.67
C TRP A 291 7.65 1.24 -20.09
N GLY A 292 8.95 1.01 -19.97
CA GLY A 292 9.88 2.03 -19.52
C GLY A 292 11.32 1.74 -19.91
N VAL A 293 12.13 2.80 -19.90
CA VAL A 293 13.58 2.74 -20.03
C VAL A 293 14.24 3.67 -19.02
N MET A 294 15.43 3.28 -18.59
CA MET A 294 16.27 4.11 -17.74
C MET A 294 17.74 4.01 -18.13
N ALA A 295 18.51 5.05 -17.80
CA ALA A 295 19.96 5.04 -17.86
C ALA A 295 20.51 5.63 -16.56
N SER A 296 21.52 4.98 -15.99
CA SER A 296 22.24 5.43 -14.79
C SER A 296 23.70 5.65 -15.12
N TYR A 297 24.27 6.77 -14.67
CA TYR A 297 25.66 7.13 -14.85
C TYR A 297 26.33 7.44 -13.50
N GLY A 298 27.37 6.68 -13.17
CA GLY A 298 28.20 6.88 -11.99
C GLY A 298 29.16 8.05 -12.15
N LEU A 299 29.18 8.90 -11.12
CA LEU A 299 30.05 10.07 -10.99
C LEU A 299 31.03 9.86 -9.83
N ASP A 300 32.30 10.22 -10.06
CA ASP A 300 33.34 10.16 -9.01
C ASP A 300 33.04 11.15 -7.87
N PHE A 301 32.37 12.27 -8.18
CA PHE A 301 31.97 13.27 -7.20
C PHE A 301 30.97 12.68 -6.19
N MET A 302 31.35 12.69 -4.90
CA MET A 302 30.56 12.18 -3.77
C MET A 302 30.09 10.72 -3.91
N HIS A 303 30.75 9.91 -4.76
CA HIS A 303 30.30 8.55 -5.09
C HIS A 303 28.82 8.54 -5.50
N SER A 304 28.44 9.46 -6.39
CA SER A 304 27.06 9.69 -6.76
C SER A 304 26.68 8.99 -8.07
N GLU A 305 25.39 8.75 -8.24
CA GLU A 305 24.79 8.26 -9.47
C GLU A 305 23.73 9.27 -9.93
N VAL A 306 23.71 9.58 -11.23
CA VAL A 306 22.61 10.31 -11.86
C VAL A 306 21.89 9.37 -12.81
N SER A 307 20.57 9.41 -12.76
CA SER A 307 19.72 8.52 -13.56
C SER A 307 18.67 9.32 -14.32
N ALA A 308 18.34 8.87 -15.52
CA ALA A 308 17.27 9.42 -16.34
C ALA A 308 16.28 8.32 -16.71
N TYR A 309 14.99 8.67 -16.71
CA TYR A 309 13.89 7.73 -16.87
C TYR A 309 12.88 8.24 -17.89
N TYR A 310 12.34 7.33 -18.71
CA TYR A 310 11.13 7.55 -19.48
C TYR A 310 10.21 6.35 -19.33
N ARG A 311 8.92 6.60 -19.05
CA ARG A 311 7.90 5.55 -18.89
C ARG A 311 6.60 5.99 -19.52
N GLU A 312 5.87 5.03 -20.08
CA GLU A 312 4.47 5.17 -20.48
C GLU A 312 3.70 4.04 -19.82
N PHE A 313 2.65 4.38 -19.08
CA PHE A 313 1.88 3.41 -18.30
C PHE A 313 0.42 3.81 -18.13
N ASP A 314 -0.42 2.81 -17.96
CA ASP A 314 -1.76 2.91 -17.43
C ASP A 314 -1.70 2.83 -15.90
N ASP A 315 -2.51 3.65 -15.23
CA ASP A 315 -2.48 3.78 -13.78
C ASP A 315 -3.08 2.55 -13.11
N TYR A 316 -2.40 2.03 -12.09
CA TYR A 316 -2.90 0.91 -11.28
C TYR A 316 -3.88 1.37 -10.19
N THR A 317 -4.00 2.67 -9.94
CA THR A 317 -4.98 3.24 -9.00
C THR A 317 -6.18 3.77 -9.78
N PRO A 318 -7.43 3.43 -9.40
CA PRO A 318 -8.58 3.96 -10.12
C PRO A 318 -8.73 5.46 -9.85
N TRP A 319 -9.33 6.19 -10.79
CA TRP A 319 -9.79 7.54 -10.50
C TRP A 319 -10.86 7.56 -9.40
N GLY A 320 -11.70 6.53 -9.39
CA GLY A 320 -12.87 6.41 -8.52
C GLY A 320 -14.04 5.75 -9.26
N LEU A 321 -15.23 5.85 -8.67
CA LEU A 321 -16.46 5.32 -9.23
C LEU A 321 -17.08 6.27 -10.28
N GLN A 322 -17.30 5.76 -11.48
CA GLN A 322 -18.21 6.35 -12.46
C GLN A 322 -19.64 5.90 -12.11
N VAL A 323 -20.53 6.85 -11.85
CA VAL A 323 -21.94 6.57 -11.54
C VAL A 323 -22.81 6.90 -12.76
N GLY A 324 -23.46 5.87 -13.31
CA GLY A 324 -24.42 5.96 -14.39
C GLY A 324 -25.87 6.02 -13.91
N PRO A 325 -26.85 5.95 -14.82
CA PRO A 325 -28.27 5.98 -14.46
C PRO A 325 -28.72 4.81 -13.58
N ASP A 326 -28.09 3.64 -13.72
CA ASP A 326 -28.45 2.39 -13.07
C ASP A 326 -27.24 1.52 -12.69
N PHE A 327 -26.02 2.07 -12.70
CA PHE A 327 -24.79 1.36 -12.35
C PHE A 327 -23.75 2.26 -11.72
N ALA A 328 -22.77 1.65 -11.04
CA ALA A 328 -21.49 2.25 -10.71
C ALA A 328 -20.35 1.33 -11.18
N ARG A 329 -19.19 1.87 -11.55
CA ARG A 329 -17.99 1.05 -11.87
C ARG A 329 -16.71 1.83 -11.67
N TYR A 330 -15.62 1.14 -11.38
CA TYR A 330 -14.29 1.76 -11.33
C TYR A 330 -13.76 2.04 -12.74
N VAL A 331 -13.01 3.13 -12.88
CA VAL A 331 -12.38 3.54 -14.14
C VAL A 331 -10.94 3.95 -13.87
N TYR A 332 -10.02 3.50 -14.73
CA TYR A 332 -8.59 3.72 -14.62
C TYR A 332 -8.08 4.64 -15.72
N ALA A 333 -7.01 5.37 -15.44
CA ALA A 333 -6.42 6.29 -16.39
C ALA A 333 -5.34 5.62 -17.22
N GLU A 334 -5.50 5.62 -18.54
CA GLU A 334 -4.51 5.07 -19.46
C GLU A 334 -3.44 6.07 -19.90
N LYS A 335 -2.29 5.60 -20.37
CA LYS A 335 -1.30 6.33 -21.19
C LYS A 335 -0.69 7.57 -20.51
N THR A 336 -0.48 7.51 -19.21
CA THR A 336 0.31 8.51 -18.48
C THR A 336 1.78 8.40 -18.89
N LYS A 337 2.42 9.54 -19.17
CA LYS A 337 3.85 9.58 -19.56
C LYS A 337 4.67 10.23 -18.47
N LEU A 338 5.73 9.57 -18.02
CA LEU A 338 6.62 10.05 -16.98
C LEU A 338 8.03 10.27 -17.53
N TYR A 339 8.55 11.46 -17.28
CA TYR A 339 9.94 11.85 -17.52
C TYR A 339 10.61 12.06 -16.17
N GLY A 340 11.71 11.36 -15.92
CA GLY A 340 12.33 11.32 -14.61
C GLY A 340 13.81 11.66 -14.62
N LEU A 341 14.26 12.30 -13.55
CA LEU A 341 15.67 12.44 -13.19
C LEU A 341 15.85 11.99 -11.74
N GLY A 342 16.81 11.10 -11.52
CA GLY A 342 17.21 10.64 -10.20
C GLY A 342 18.64 11.07 -9.91
N TRP A 343 18.93 11.31 -8.65
CA TRP A 343 20.28 11.49 -8.16
C TRP A 343 20.42 10.82 -6.80
N SER A 344 21.43 10.00 -6.64
CA SER A 344 21.72 9.35 -5.37
C SER A 344 23.19 9.46 -5.04
N MET A 345 23.51 9.35 -3.76
CA MET A 345 24.89 9.30 -3.31
C MET A 345 25.06 8.32 -2.15
N GLY A 346 26.26 7.73 -2.10
CA GLY A 346 26.69 6.90 -0.98
C GLY A 346 26.79 7.68 0.34
N PRO A 347 27.17 7.01 1.44
CA PRO A 347 27.25 7.63 2.76
C PRO A 347 28.13 8.90 2.76
N VAL A 348 27.52 10.06 2.96
CA VAL A 348 28.18 11.37 3.16
C VAL A 348 27.55 12.12 4.34
N LEU A 349 28.08 13.29 4.73
CA LEU A 349 27.48 14.19 5.74
C LEU A 349 27.01 13.48 7.03
N GLY A 350 27.92 12.81 7.73
CA GLY A 350 27.60 12.10 8.97
C GLY A 350 27.08 10.66 8.76
N GLY A 351 27.30 10.07 7.58
CA GLY A 351 27.04 8.66 7.29
C GLY A 351 25.70 8.39 6.60
N ALA A 352 25.06 9.42 6.06
CA ALA A 352 23.78 9.33 5.37
C ALA A 352 23.95 8.96 3.89
N SER A 353 23.21 7.96 3.41
CA SER A 353 22.92 7.85 1.98
C SER A 353 21.74 8.76 1.65
N VAL A 354 21.81 9.49 0.54
CA VAL A 354 20.79 10.46 0.14
C VAL A 354 20.33 10.16 -1.28
N GLY A 355 19.02 10.27 -1.50
CA GLY A 355 18.38 10.11 -2.79
C GLY A 355 17.44 11.27 -3.10
N ILE A 356 17.43 11.70 -4.36
CA ILE A 356 16.51 12.71 -4.88
C ILE A 356 15.92 12.18 -6.19
N ASP A 357 14.61 12.25 -6.29
CA ASP A 357 13.83 11.94 -7.47
C ASP A 357 13.08 13.18 -7.93
N LEU A 358 13.12 13.49 -9.21
CA LEU A 358 12.29 14.50 -9.86
C LEU A 358 11.53 13.80 -11.00
N SER A 359 10.21 13.92 -11.03
CA SER A 359 9.40 13.36 -12.11
C SER A 359 8.38 14.37 -12.63
N TYR A 360 8.30 14.50 -13.95
CA TYR A 360 7.26 15.25 -14.64
C TYR A 360 6.33 14.26 -15.34
N ARG A 361 5.06 14.26 -14.96
CA ARG A 361 4.05 13.34 -15.46
C ARG A 361 3.09 14.12 -16.36
N LYS A 362 2.91 13.66 -17.60
CA LYS A 362 1.96 14.19 -18.56
C LYS A 362 0.72 13.34 -18.61
N ASP A 363 -0.43 14.01 -18.73
CA ASP A 363 -1.75 13.39 -18.82
C ASP A 363 -2.06 12.44 -17.65
N ALA A 364 -1.50 12.73 -16.48
CA ALA A 364 -1.70 11.96 -15.26
C ALA A 364 -3.14 12.10 -14.74
N PRO A 365 -3.70 11.05 -14.11
CA PRO A 365 -5.00 11.14 -13.46
C PRO A 365 -4.98 12.19 -12.34
N LEU A 366 -5.96 13.10 -12.36
CA LEU A 366 -6.19 14.02 -11.26
C LEU A 366 -7.40 13.60 -10.42
N VAL A 367 -7.39 13.98 -9.14
CA VAL A 367 -8.54 13.79 -8.24
C VAL A 367 -9.76 14.46 -8.86
N SER A 368 -10.81 13.67 -9.07
CA SER A 368 -11.99 14.07 -9.81
C SER A 368 -13.23 13.98 -8.94
N SER A 369 -14.17 14.91 -9.14
CA SER A 369 -15.47 14.92 -8.46
C SER A 369 -16.44 13.87 -8.99
N GLY A 370 -16.16 13.37 -10.20
CA GLY A 370 -16.85 12.26 -10.86
C GLY A 370 -16.12 11.92 -12.16
N ILE A 371 -16.62 10.89 -12.85
CA ILE A 371 -16.07 10.40 -14.12
C ILE A 371 -17.11 10.61 -15.21
N SER A 372 -16.71 11.22 -16.33
CA SER A 372 -17.62 11.53 -17.42
C SER A 372 -18.16 10.26 -18.09
N LEU A 373 -19.48 10.17 -18.30
CA LEU A 373 -20.13 9.08 -19.03
C LEU A 373 -19.93 9.19 -20.55
N ALA A 374 -19.49 10.34 -21.06
CA ALA A 374 -19.35 10.58 -22.49
C ALA A 374 -18.07 9.95 -23.07
N ASP A 375 -16.99 9.96 -22.29
CA ASP A 375 -15.65 9.54 -22.70
C ASP A 375 -14.99 8.57 -21.71
N ASN A 376 -15.65 8.24 -20.59
CA ASN A 376 -15.14 7.40 -19.51
C ASN A 376 -13.82 7.92 -18.92
N GLN A 377 -13.71 9.24 -18.72
CA GLN A 377 -12.51 9.82 -18.13
C GLN A 377 -12.81 10.77 -16.97
N GLY A 378 -11.92 10.75 -15.98
CA GLY A 378 -11.80 11.82 -14.99
C GLY A 378 -11.03 13.01 -15.55
N ALA A 379 -10.69 13.95 -14.68
CA ALA A 379 -9.75 15.02 -14.98
C ALA A 379 -8.33 14.47 -15.19
N ARG A 380 -7.60 15.06 -16.13
CA ARG A 380 -6.18 14.80 -16.38
C ARG A 380 -5.37 16.07 -16.35
N GLY A 381 -4.08 15.94 -16.06
CA GLY A 381 -3.19 17.08 -16.10
C GLY A 381 -1.72 16.73 -16.11
N ASP A 382 -0.92 17.78 -16.25
CA ASP A 382 0.53 17.70 -16.15
C ASP A 382 0.95 18.07 -14.72
N THR A 383 1.84 17.26 -14.14
CA THR A 383 2.28 17.41 -12.75
C THR A 383 3.78 17.23 -12.59
N LEU A 384 4.36 17.96 -11.65
CA LEU A 384 5.74 17.80 -11.22
C LEU A 384 5.76 17.19 -9.82
N HIS A 385 6.60 16.20 -9.61
CA HIS A 385 6.81 15.56 -8.32
C HIS A 385 8.29 15.54 -7.98
N MET A 386 8.58 15.69 -6.69
CA MET A 386 9.93 15.56 -6.15
C MET A 386 9.88 14.72 -4.87
N VAL A 387 10.82 13.79 -4.73
CA VAL A 387 11.05 13.06 -3.48
C VAL A 387 12.50 13.25 -3.08
N VAL A 388 12.73 13.51 -1.80
CA VAL A 388 14.05 13.58 -1.18
C VAL A 388 14.06 12.64 0.00
N ASN A 389 15.00 11.70 0.03
CA ASN A 389 15.18 10.83 1.18
C ASN A 389 16.62 10.80 1.68
N GLY A 390 16.75 10.43 2.95
CA GLY A 390 18.00 10.08 3.57
C GLY A 390 17.85 8.79 4.37
N LEU A 391 18.88 7.96 4.34
CA LEU A 391 19.00 6.74 5.13
C LEU A 391 20.30 6.79 5.93
N TRP A 392 20.19 6.67 7.25
CA TRP A 392 21.31 6.61 8.18
C TRP A 392 21.36 5.25 8.87
N LEU A 393 22.56 4.67 8.89
CA LEU A 393 22.90 3.62 9.85
C LEU A 393 23.48 4.29 11.08
N LEU A 394 22.74 4.24 12.18
CA LEU A 394 23.05 4.99 13.39
C LEU A 394 24.16 4.29 14.18
N PRO A 395 25.20 5.01 14.61
CA PRO A 395 26.24 4.44 15.45
C PRO A 395 25.68 4.16 16.86
N ARG A 396 26.49 3.45 17.66
CA ARG A 396 26.22 3.25 19.08
C ARG A 396 26.09 4.60 19.80
N THR A 397 25.11 4.68 20.70
CA THR A 397 24.88 5.80 21.62
C THR A 397 24.76 5.30 23.06
N ASP A 398 24.60 6.20 24.02
CA ASP A 398 24.29 5.84 25.41
C ASP A 398 22.88 5.21 25.57
N TYR A 399 22.02 5.35 24.56
CA TYR A 399 20.63 4.92 24.61
C TYR A 399 20.36 3.64 23.83
N PHE A 400 21.15 3.31 22.80
CA PHE A 400 20.98 2.12 21.94
C PHE A 400 22.31 1.72 21.30
N ASP A 401 22.46 0.45 20.90
CA ASP A 401 23.70 -0.09 20.35
C ASP A 401 23.90 0.19 18.86
N THR A 402 22.80 0.25 18.11
CA THR A 402 22.76 0.63 16.68
C THR A 402 21.32 1.00 16.31
N GLY A 403 21.09 1.43 15.07
CA GLY A 403 19.74 1.61 14.57
C GLY A 403 19.70 2.08 13.13
N THR A 404 18.49 2.23 12.61
CA THR A 404 18.25 2.82 11.29
C THR A 404 17.35 4.03 11.42
N LEU A 405 17.64 5.06 10.63
CA LEU A 405 16.77 6.21 10.43
C LEU A 405 16.57 6.40 8.94
N ILE A 406 15.32 6.48 8.50
CA ILE A 406 14.93 6.86 7.15
C ILE A 406 14.03 8.08 7.28
N ALA A 407 14.37 9.15 6.57
CA ALA A 407 13.52 10.32 6.46
C ALA A 407 13.26 10.59 4.98
N GLU A 408 12.01 10.85 4.63
CA GLU A 408 11.60 11.17 3.27
C GLU A 408 10.66 12.36 3.25
N MET A 409 10.83 13.25 2.29
CA MET A 409 9.89 14.33 1.98
C MET A 409 9.45 14.20 0.53
N ALA A 410 8.17 14.45 0.31
CA ALA A 410 7.59 14.50 -1.02
C ALA A 410 6.98 15.88 -1.28
N TYR A 411 7.15 16.35 -2.50
CA TYR A 411 6.52 17.55 -3.03
C TYR A 411 5.79 17.20 -4.33
N SER A 412 4.61 17.77 -4.55
CA SER A 412 3.97 17.75 -5.86
C SER A 412 3.39 19.10 -6.24
N HIS A 413 3.35 19.36 -7.54
CA HIS A 413 2.84 20.57 -8.15
C HIS A 413 1.95 20.24 -9.35
N LEU A 414 0.75 20.80 -9.39
CA LEU A 414 -0.10 20.81 -10.56
C LEU A 414 0.33 21.95 -11.51
N ASP A 415 0.91 21.59 -12.65
CA ASP A 415 1.24 22.57 -13.69
C ASP A 415 -0.04 23.05 -14.37
N LYS A 416 -0.82 22.11 -14.92
CA LYS A 416 -2.08 22.43 -15.61
C LYS A 416 -3.02 21.23 -15.67
N VAL A 417 -4.30 21.51 -15.79
CA VAL A 417 -5.33 20.54 -16.15
C VAL A 417 -5.43 20.51 -17.68
N THR A 418 -5.37 19.32 -18.28
CA THR A 418 -5.33 19.13 -19.74
C THR A 418 -6.65 18.59 -20.30
N HIS A 419 -7.44 17.89 -19.49
CA HIS A 419 -8.71 17.27 -19.90
C HIS A 419 -9.72 17.26 -18.77
N ASN A 420 -11.02 17.36 -19.10
CA ASN A 420 -12.14 17.34 -18.15
C ASN A 420 -11.99 18.29 -16.95
N GLU A 421 -11.61 19.54 -17.21
CA GLU A 421 -11.36 20.57 -16.19
C GLU A 421 -12.54 20.81 -15.24
N SER A 422 -13.78 20.73 -15.75
CA SER A 422 -14.98 20.87 -14.92
C SER A 422 -15.14 19.75 -13.88
N LEU A 423 -14.50 18.60 -14.09
CA LEU A 423 -14.54 17.47 -13.15
C LEU A 423 -13.39 17.53 -12.14
N PHE A 424 -12.35 18.32 -12.38
CA PHE A 424 -11.20 18.40 -11.48
C PHE A 424 -11.64 18.94 -10.11
N ARG A 425 -11.46 18.12 -9.06
CA ARG A 425 -11.83 18.47 -7.69
C ARG A 425 -10.70 19.27 -7.03
N GLY A 426 -10.40 20.44 -7.59
CA GLY A 426 -9.36 21.34 -7.10
C GLY A 426 -9.90 22.71 -6.69
N GLU A 427 -9.21 23.38 -5.78
CA GLU A 427 -9.56 24.76 -5.38
C GLU A 427 -9.58 25.70 -6.59
N GLY A 428 -10.69 26.40 -6.78
CA GLY A 428 -10.90 27.30 -7.93
C GLY A 428 -11.40 26.62 -9.21
N TYR A 429 -11.65 25.29 -9.18
CA TYR A 429 -12.20 24.53 -10.30
C TYR A 429 -13.63 24.06 -10.04
N GLY A 430 -14.38 23.75 -11.11
CA GLY A 430 -15.80 23.39 -11.04
C GLY A 430 -16.10 22.11 -10.26
N GLY A 431 -15.13 21.19 -10.15
CA GLY A 431 -15.31 19.94 -9.40
C GLY A 431 -15.18 20.10 -7.88
N CYS A 432 -14.67 21.23 -7.38
CA CYS A 432 -14.71 21.56 -5.97
C CYS A 432 -15.96 22.43 -5.71
N ALA A 433 -16.91 21.93 -4.91
CA ALA A 433 -18.19 22.61 -4.73
C ALA A 433 -18.01 23.98 -4.06
N ALA A 434 -18.92 24.92 -4.32
CA ALA A 434 -18.86 26.25 -3.73
C ALA A 434 -18.90 26.16 -2.18
N GLY A 435 -17.93 26.80 -1.52
CA GLY A 435 -17.77 26.76 -0.06
C GLY A 435 -16.93 25.58 0.44
N GLN A 436 -16.44 24.72 -0.44
CA GLN A 436 -15.45 23.69 -0.13
C GLN A 436 -14.04 24.16 -0.50
N ASP A 437 -13.05 23.60 0.20
CA ASP A 437 -11.63 23.88 0.04
C ASP A 437 -10.81 22.62 0.37
N LYS A 438 -9.50 22.78 0.62
CA LYS A 438 -8.63 21.68 1.04
C LYS A 438 -9.11 20.89 2.27
N GLU A 439 -9.85 21.50 3.22
CA GLU A 439 -10.38 20.79 4.39
C GLU A 439 -11.53 19.84 4.00
N TRP A 440 -12.16 20.09 2.87
CA TRP A 440 -13.17 19.23 2.23
C TRP A 440 -12.56 18.27 1.18
N GLY A 441 -11.23 18.15 1.15
CA GLY A 441 -10.52 17.23 0.27
C GLY A 441 -10.33 17.75 -1.15
N CYS A 442 -10.59 19.05 -1.42
CA CYS A 442 -10.24 19.62 -2.72
C CYS A 442 -8.72 19.68 -2.89
N ALA A 443 -8.23 19.30 -4.07
CA ALA A 443 -6.82 19.38 -4.42
C ALA A 443 -6.33 20.83 -4.43
N THR A 444 -5.11 21.04 -3.95
CA THR A 444 -4.41 22.32 -4.07
C THR A 444 -3.37 22.24 -5.17
N ARG A 445 -2.84 23.39 -5.58
CA ARG A 445 -1.80 23.43 -6.62
C ARG A 445 -0.48 22.79 -6.19
N ASN A 446 -0.18 22.83 -4.89
CA ASN A 446 1.04 22.27 -4.31
C ASN A 446 0.68 21.33 -3.17
N TYR A 447 1.49 20.29 -2.96
CA TYR A 447 1.45 19.44 -1.78
C TYR A 447 2.86 19.22 -1.24
N VAL A 448 2.99 19.14 0.09
CA VAL A 448 4.19 18.71 0.80
C VAL A 448 3.79 17.65 1.83
N GLY A 449 4.46 16.51 1.83
CA GLY A 449 4.35 15.46 2.83
C GLY A 449 5.71 15.00 3.33
N ALA A 450 5.74 14.41 4.52
CA ALA A 450 6.96 13.83 5.08
C ALA A 450 6.67 12.50 5.78
N ALA A 451 7.62 11.59 5.67
CA ALA A 451 7.61 10.30 6.34
C ALA A 451 8.94 10.07 7.06
N LEU A 452 8.87 9.46 8.24
CA LEU A 452 10.01 9.13 9.09
C LEU A 452 9.86 7.68 9.54
N SER A 453 10.94 6.92 9.49
CA SER A 453 11.06 5.59 10.09
C SER A 453 12.32 5.54 10.93
N PHE A 454 12.20 5.22 12.21
CA PHE A 454 13.30 5.15 13.16
C PHE A 454 13.21 3.85 13.95
N THR A 455 14.29 3.05 13.89
CA THR A 455 14.35 1.75 14.58
C THR A 455 15.67 1.65 15.34
N PRO A 456 15.74 2.15 16.60
CA PRO A 456 16.85 1.86 17.49
C PRO A 456 16.86 0.39 17.89
N GLN A 457 18.05 -0.14 18.18
CA GLN A 457 18.30 -1.54 18.49
C GLN A 457 19.24 -1.68 19.70
N TRP A 458 18.93 -2.67 20.55
CA TRP A 458 19.74 -3.12 21.68
C TRP A 458 20.13 -4.56 21.45
N LEU A 459 21.43 -4.83 21.41
CA LEU A 459 21.96 -6.12 21.00
C LEU A 459 22.38 -6.95 22.22
N GLY A 460 22.03 -8.23 22.21
CA GLY A 460 22.41 -9.16 23.27
C GLY A 460 21.90 -8.77 24.66
N VAL A 461 20.69 -8.20 24.73
CA VAL A 461 20.05 -7.79 26.01
C VAL A 461 19.91 -8.98 26.96
N PHE A 462 19.56 -10.13 26.38
CA PHE A 462 19.66 -11.45 27.01
C PHE A 462 20.35 -12.41 26.02
N PRO A 463 20.89 -13.56 26.47
CA PRO A 463 21.46 -14.55 25.57
C PRO A 463 20.48 -14.93 24.45
N GLY A 464 20.89 -14.73 23.19
CA GLY A 464 20.06 -14.99 22.01
C GLY A 464 19.02 -13.90 21.68
N TRP A 465 18.82 -12.89 22.54
CA TRP A 465 17.78 -11.87 22.35
C TRP A 465 18.36 -10.52 21.95
N ASN A 466 17.87 -10.00 20.83
CA ASN A 466 18.03 -8.62 20.39
C ASN A 466 16.68 -7.91 20.51
N LEU A 467 16.67 -6.66 20.98
CA LEU A 467 15.48 -5.84 21.05
C LEU A 467 15.59 -4.67 20.07
N SER A 468 14.47 -4.24 19.50
CA SER A 468 14.39 -3.00 18.74
C SER A 468 13.05 -2.32 18.93
N MET A 469 12.98 -1.02 18.62
CA MET A 469 11.77 -0.23 18.81
C MET A 469 11.36 0.43 17.48
N PRO A 470 10.75 -0.30 16.53
CA PRO A 470 10.36 0.29 15.26
C PRO A 470 9.27 1.35 15.44
N MET A 471 9.57 2.57 15.01
CA MET A 471 8.67 3.71 15.02
C MET A 471 8.57 4.31 13.62
N SER A 472 7.37 4.72 13.23
CA SER A 472 7.18 5.45 11.97
C SER A 472 6.07 6.48 12.08
N VAL A 473 6.17 7.52 11.26
CA VAL A 473 5.12 8.51 11.05
C VAL A 473 5.13 8.95 9.60
N ASP A 474 3.95 9.03 8.98
CA ASP A 474 3.68 9.69 7.71
C ASP A 474 2.73 10.85 8.00
N TYR A 475 3.02 12.03 7.46
CA TYR A 475 2.25 13.25 7.72
C TYR A 475 2.18 14.16 6.49
N GLY A 476 0.97 14.55 6.10
CA GLY A 476 0.74 15.58 5.09
C GLY A 476 0.88 16.98 5.68
N ILE A 477 1.94 17.68 5.30
CA ILE A 477 2.34 18.97 5.91
C ILE A 477 1.49 20.12 5.39
N SER A 478 1.29 20.20 4.08
CA SER A 478 0.58 21.31 3.46
C SER A 478 -0.01 20.93 2.10
N GLY A 479 -1.23 21.38 1.84
CA GLY A 479 -1.96 21.14 0.61
C GLY A 479 -2.53 19.72 0.47
N ASN A 480 -3.26 19.50 -0.60
CA ASN A 480 -3.76 18.19 -1.03
C ASN A 480 -3.24 17.93 -2.44
N ALA A 481 -2.60 16.78 -2.65
CA ALA A 481 -1.97 16.45 -3.93
C ALA A 481 -3.02 16.28 -5.04
N ALA A 482 -2.80 16.93 -6.19
CA ALA A 482 -3.73 16.91 -7.31
C ALA A 482 -3.90 15.54 -7.98
N THR A 483 -2.91 14.65 -7.85
CA THR A 483 -2.94 13.26 -8.34
C THR A 483 -3.24 12.25 -7.21
N GLY A 484 -3.66 12.71 -6.04
CA GLY A 484 -3.75 11.88 -4.84
C GLY A 484 -2.37 11.61 -4.22
N GLY A 485 -2.29 10.66 -3.29
CA GLY A 485 -1.03 10.30 -2.61
C GLY A 485 -0.67 11.19 -1.40
N GLY A 486 -1.56 12.09 -0.98
CA GLY A 486 -1.37 12.87 0.25
C GLY A 486 -2.34 14.03 0.44
N ASN A 487 -2.67 14.32 1.69
CA ASN A 487 -3.63 15.35 2.12
C ASN A 487 -3.12 16.08 3.37
N GLU A 488 -3.37 17.37 3.47
CA GLU A 488 -2.94 18.18 4.63
C GLU A 488 -3.58 17.66 5.92
N GLY A 489 -2.77 17.48 6.97
CA GLY A 489 -3.22 17.00 8.27
C GLY A 489 -3.52 15.50 8.31
N ARG A 490 -3.43 14.77 7.19
CA ARG A 490 -3.51 13.31 7.18
C ARG A 490 -2.25 12.73 7.80
N TYR A 491 -2.40 11.77 8.69
CA TYR A 491 -1.29 11.11 9.33
C TYR A 491 -1.52 9.62 9.56
N THR A 492 -0.43 8.90 9.62
CA THR A 492 -0.40 7.51 10.06
C THR A 492 0.87 7.31 10.88
N TYR A 493 0.78 6.58 11.99
CA TYR A 493 1.95 6.31 12.82
C TYR A 493 1.94 4.89 13.36
N LYS A 494 3.14 4.44 13.71
CA LYS A 494 3.38 3.17 14.38
C LYS A 494 4.42 3.38 15.47
N VAL A 495 4.17 2.78 16.63
CA VAL A 495 5.16 2.64 17.70
C VAL A 495 5.14 1.20 18.16
N GLY A 496 6.27 0.51 18.03
CA GLY A 496 6.36 -0.90 18.41
C GLY A 496 7.62 -1.25 19.17
N VAL A 497 7.57 -2.41 19.82
CA VAL A 497 8.70 -3.11 20.43
C VAL A 497 8.82 -4.46 19.75
N LYS A 498 10.00 -4.74 19.21
CA LYS A 498 10.34 -5.99 18.56
C LYS A 498 11.42 -6.70 19.36
N ALA A 499 11.25 -8.01 19.55
CA ALA A 499 12.20 -8.89 20.17
C ALA A 499 12.53 -10.02 19.18
N LEU A 500 13.81 -10.16 18.85
CA LEU A 500 14.35 -11.17 17.95
C LEU A 500 15.16 -12.19 18.77
N PHE A 501 14.73 -13.44 18.73
CA PHE A 501 15.38 -14.55 19.43
C PHE A 501 16.11 -15.48 18.45
N ASP A 502 17.38 -15.77 18.74
CA ASP A 502 18.27 -16.64 17.97
C ASP A 502 18.32 -16.31 16.46
N GLU A 503 18.21 -15.02 16.13
CA GLU A 503 18.20 -14.50 14.74
C GLU A 503 17.12 -15.13 13.83
N ARG A 504 16.12 -15.79 14.43
CA ARG A 504 15.10 -16.57 13.70
C ARG A 504 13.67 -16.24 14.09
N TYR A 505 13.41 -16.04 15.39
CA TYR A 505 12.08 -15.88 15.92
C TYR A 505 11.79 -14.42 16.24
N ASP A 506 10.93 -13.80 15.43
CA ASP A 506 10.54 -12.42 15.57
C ASP A 506 9.22 -12.29 16.35
N PHE A 507 9.23 -11.50 17.42
CA PHE A 507 8.04 -11.11 18.17
C PHE A 507 7.91 -9.59 18.13
N THR A 508 6.78 -9.05 17.66
CA THR A 508 6.55 -7.60 17.58
C THR A 508 5.23 -7.25 18.21
N LEU A 509 5.24 -6.30 19.15
CA LEU A 509 4.04 -5.63 19.65
C LEU A 509 4.06 -4.19 19.14
N ALA A 510 3.00 -3.75 18.47
CA ALA A 510 2.91 -2.40 17.91
C ALA A 510 1.55 -1.76 18.19
N TYR A 511 1.56 -0.47 18.48
CA TYR A 511 0.38 0.38 18.45
C TYR A 511 0.39 1.17 17.14
N ILE A 512 -0.68 1.06 16.38
CA ILE A 512 -0.81 1.68 15.06
C ILE A 512 -2.01 2.61 15.08
N GLY A 513 -1.86 3.78 14.48
CA GLY A 513 -2.95 4.72 14.38
C GLY A 513 -2.94 5.58 13.13
N TYR A 514 -4.11 6.13 12.85
CA TYR A 514 -4.41 6.92 11.65
C TYR A 514 -5.21 8.15 12.05
N GLY A 515 -5.14 9.21 11.25
CA GLY A 515 -6.02 10.35 11.42
C GLY A 515 -6.02 11.25 10.21
N SER A 516 -7.12 11.97 10.06
CA SER A 516 -7.31 12.90 8.95
C SER A 516 -8.29 14.01 9.31
N GLN A 517 -8.36 15.03 8.46
CA GLN A 517 -9.27 16.16 8.64
C GLN A 517 -10.71 15.70 8.41
N ARG A 518 -11.61 16.05 9.34
CA ARG A 518 -13.03 15.66 9.31
C ARG A 518 -13.90 16.88 9.56
N ASN A 519 -14.93 17.02 8.73
CA ASN A 519 -15.94 18.07 8.85
C ASN A 519 -17.22 17.44 9.38
N TYR A 520 -17.80 18.08 10.40
CA TYR A 520 -18.96 17.59 11.10
C TYR A 520 -20.15 18.51 10.90
N ASP A 521 -21.35 17.93 10.88
CA ASP A 521 -22.61 18.66 10.95
C ASP A 521 -23.61 17.89 11.82
N ASP A 522 -24.64 18.59 12.31
CA ASP A 522 -25.75 18.00 13.05
C ASP A 522 -26.94 17.79 12.11
N ILE A 523 -27.12 16.55 11.66
CA ILE A 523 -28.15 16.18 10.69
C ILE A 523 -29.44 15.80 11.43
N ALA A 524 -30.55 16.45 11.09
CA ALA A 524 -31.84 16.20 11.71
C ALA A 524 -32.26 14.72 11.55
N GLY A 525 -32.56 14.05 12.67
CA GLY A 525 -32.94 12.65 12.72
C GLY A 525 -31.78 11.65 12.76
N VAL A 526 -30.54 12.12 12.60
CA VAL A 526 -29.30 11.33 12.72
C VAL A 526 -28.49 11.78 13.94
N GLY A 527 -28.26 13.08 14.08
CA GLY A 527 -27.38 13.67 15.09
C GLY A 527 -26.06 14.14 14.48
N LYS A 528 -25.01 14.21 15.30
CA LYS A 528 -23.67 14.60 14.86
C LYS A 528 -23.11 13.55 13.91
N THR A 529 -22.66 13.99 12.74
CA THR A 529 -22.16 13.11 11.68
C THR A 529 -20.99 13.75 10.94
N VAL A 530 -20.07 12.91 10.45
CA VAL A 530 -19.05 13.34 9.49
C VAL A 530 -19.70 13.55 8.13
N VAL A 531 -19.65 14.77 7.60
CA VAL A 531 -20.26 15.14 6.31
C VAL A 531 -19.24 15.38 5.19
N GLY A 532 -17.96 15.37 5.55
CA GLY A 532 -16.85 15.57 4.63
C GLY A 532 -15.52 15.58 5.36
N GLY A 533 -14.46 15.90 4.64
CA GLY A 533 -13.10 15.93 5.18
C GLY A 533 -12.06 15.75 4.08
N SER A 534 -10.83 15.49 4.49
CA SER A 534 -9.68 15.30 3.60
C SER A 534 -8.84 14.11 4.05
N GLY A 535 -8.45 13.24 3.12
CA GLY A 535 -7.68 12.01 3.41
C GLY A 535 -8.54 10.81 3.80
N ASP A 536 -7.96 9.88 4.57
CA ASP A 536 -8.56 8.58 4.93
C ASP A 536 -9.54 8.70 6.11
N ILE A 537 -10.66 9.41 5.91
CA ILE A 537 -11.66 9.75 6.95
C ILE A 537 -12.09 8.54 7.77
N GLY A 538 -12.46 7.44 7.12
CA GLY A 538 -12.98 6.23 7.78
C GLY A 538 -11.98 5.51 8.68
N LEU A 539 -10.68 5.84 8.64
CA LEU A 539 -9.66 5.25 9.50
C LEU A 539 -9.41 5.99 10.81
N SER A 540 -10.00 7.19 10.97
CA SER A 540 -9.63 8.13 12.04
C SER A 540 -9.99 7.72 13.46
N ASP A 541 -10.69 6.60 13.66
CA ASP A 541 -11.07 6.01 14.95
C ASP A 541 -10.65 4.52 15.07
N ARG A 542 -9.67 4.13 14.23
CA ARG A 542 -9.25 2.73 14.05
C ARG A 542 -7.88 2.43 14.62
N ASN A 543 -7.47 3.14 15.68
CA ASN A 543 -6.21 2.80 16.32
C ASN A 543 -6.31 1.41 16.95
N TRP A 544 -5.24 0.63 16.83
CA TRP A 544 -5.24 -0.79 17.19
C TRP A 544 -3.88 -1.27 17.69
N LEU A 545 -3.94 -2.34 18.48
CA LEU A 545 -2.77 -3.06 18.97
C LEU A 545 -2.53 -4.29 18.10
N SER A 546 -1.32 -4.44 17.58
CA SER A 546 -0.88 -5.55 16.75
C SER A 546 0.18 -6.37 17.46
N LEU A 547 -0.03 -7.68 17.56
CA LEU A 547 0.95 -8.66 18.02
C LEU A 547 1.28 -9.59 16.86
N THR A 548 2.54 -9.58 16.43
CA THR A 548 3.06 -10.41 15.35
C THR A 548 4.11 -11.38 15.89
N PHE A 549 4.00 -12.64 15.48
CA PHE A 549 5.07 -13.62 15.53
C PHE A 549 5.47 -14.01 14.11
N SER A 550 6.76 -14.12 13.82
CA SER A 550 7.26 -14.57 12.53
C SER A 550 8.49 -15.45 12.69
N THR A 551 8.63 -16.46 11.84
CA THR A 551 9.83 -17.30 11.77
C THR A 551 10.07 -17.76 10.34
N ALA A 552 11.33 -17.82 9.95
CA ALA A 552 11.76 -18.42 8.68
C ALA A 552 12.41 -19.79 8.90
N PHE A 553 12.27 -20.68 7.93
CA PHE A 553 12.72 -22.07 8.01
C PHE A 553 12.81 -22.75 6.65
#